data_AF-A0A2H6N0S5-F1
#
_entry.id   AF-A0A2H6N0S5-F1
#
_cell.length_a   1.000
_cell.length_b   1.000
_cell.length_c   1.000
_cell.angle_alpha   90.00
_cell.angle_beta   90.00
_cell.angle_gamma   90.00
#
_symmetry.space_group_name_H-M   'P 1'
#
loop_
_entity.id
_entity.type
_entity.pdbx_description
1 polymer ?
#
loop_
_entity_poly.entity_id
_entity_poly.type
_entity_poly.pdbx_seq_one_letter_code
_entity_poly.pdbx_strand_id
1 'polypeptide(L)'
;VLHAVTQDSLFSENKEKLINNAITALLSQEGDITASIAELESQFQAVRRLVASKAGFLAFTQLPKFRERLGVKVVKALKRNNDGVTHASIDMLCALMCPMHDDYDLRQEQLNKASLLSSKKFLENLLEKFNSHVEYGTGALVISSLLDFLTFAL
;
A
#
# COMPACT_ATOMS: atom_id res chain seq x y z
N VAL A 1 13.67 -47.54 8.60
CA VAL A 1 14.88 -46.85 8.10
C VAL A 1 14.75 -45.38 8.48
N LEU A 2 15.90 -44.80 8.84
CA LEU A 2 16.13 -43.62 9.68
C LEU A 2 15.25 -42.39 9.45
N HIS A 3 14.95 -41.71 10.56
CA HIS A 3 14.78 -40.27 10.65
C HIS A 3 15.85 -39.53 9.83
N ALA A 4 15.46 -38.99 8.67
CA ALA A 4 16.18 -37.87 8.08
C ALA A 4 15.69 -36.61 8.81
N VAL A 5 16.45 -36.20 9.82
CA VAL A 5 16.30 -34.92 10.51
C VAL A 5 16.34 -33.82 9.45
N THR A 6 15.25 -33.06 9.39
CA THR A 6 15.05 -31.86 8.58
C THR A 6 16.24 -30.92 8.71
N GLN A 7 17.08 -30.88 7.68
CA GLN A 7 18.14 -29.88 7.53
C GLN A 7 17.60 -28.59 6.88
N ASP A 8 16.35 -28.22 7.20
CA ASP A 8 15.67 -26.98 6.72
C ASP A 8 15.96 -25.77 7.63
N SER A 9 16.93 -25.86 8.54
CA SER A 9 17.27 -24.75 9.46
C SER A 9 18.28 -23.75 8.89
N LEU A 10 18.87 -23.99 7.70
CA LEU A 10 19.82 -23.04 7.11
C LEU A 10 19.12 -21.88 6.37
N PHE A 11 17.86 -22.10 5.95
CA PHE A 11 16.99 -21.12 5.29
C PHE A 11 15.73 -20.81 6.12
N SER A 12 15.74 -21.09 7.42
CA SER A 12 14.68 -20.67 8.35
C SER A 12 14.76 -19.17 8.63
N GLU A 13 14.83 -18.37 7.57
CA GLU A 13 14.93 -16.93 7.62
C GLU A 13 13.57 -16.38 8.04
N ASN A 14 13.58 -15.40 8.96
CA ASN A 14 12.36 -14.80 9.45
C ASN A 14 11.73 -13.96 8.33
N LYS A 15 10.76 -14.56 7.63
CA LYS A 15 10.05 -13.96 6.49
C LYS A 15 9.39 -12.63 6.87
N GLU A 16 8.87 -12.50 8.09
CA GLU A 16 8.29 -11.24 8.58
C GLU A 16 9.34 -10.13 8.65
N LYS A 17 10.53 -10.44 9.19
CA LYS A 17 11.64 -9.48 9.25
C LYS A 17 12.07 -9.04 7.85
N LEU A 18 12.14 -9.97 6.88
CA LEU A 18 12.45 -9.63 5.49
C LEU A 18 11.42 -8.68 4.88
N ILE A 19 10.13 -8.95 5.10
CA ILE A 19 9.03 -8.11 4.60
C ILE A 19 9.12 -6.72 5.22
N ASN A 20 9.30 -6.62 6.54
CA ASN A 20 9.41 -5.34 7.23
C ASN A 20 10.62 -4.52 6.75
N ASN A 21 11.75 -5.20 6.50
CA ASN A 21 12.95 -4.56 5.96
C ASN A 21 12.74 -4.07 4.52
N ALA A 22 12.08 -4.87 3.67
CA ALA A 22 11.76 -4.49 2.30
C ALA A 22 10.82 -3.27 2.25
N ILE A 23 9.77 -3.26 3.09
CA ILE A 23 8.88 -2.10 3.24
C ILE A 23 9.69 -0.88 3.69
N THR A 24 10.52 -1.03 4.72
CA THR A 24 11.34 0.08 5.22
C THR A 24 12.25 0.63 4.14
N ALA A 25 12.91 -0.23 3.36
CA ALA A 25 13.78 0.17 2.26
C ALA A 25 13.01 0.93 1.17
N LEU A 26 11.88 0.40 0.70
CA LEU A 26 11.04 1.04 -0.33
C LEU A 26 10.51 2.41 0.11
N LEU A 27 10.14 2.56 1.39
CA LEU A 27 9.65 3.82 1.94
C LEU A 27 10.76 4.81 2.32
N SER A 28 11.99 4.32 2.51
CA SER A 28 13.16 5.16 2.78
C SER A 28 13.82 5.68 1.51
N GLN A 29 13.51 5.09 0.35
CA GLN A 29 13.88 5.68 -0.94
C GLN A 29 13.11 7.00 -1.08
N GLU A 30 13.77 8.10 -0.70
CA GLU A 30 13.36 9.49 -0.94
C GLU A 30 13.43 9.80 -2.45
N GLY A 31 12.73 9.02 -3.26
CA GLY A 31 12.64 9.19 -4.71
C GLY A 31 11.74 10.36 -5.13
N ASP A 32 11.44 11.30 -4.23
CA ASP A 32 10.35 12.25 -4.44
C ASP A 32 10.64 13.32 -5.49
N ILE A 33 11.89 13.51 -5.90
CA ILE A 33 12.23 14.48 -6.95
C ILE A 33 12.82 13.78 -8.17
N THR A 34 13.64 12.73 -7.98
CA THR A 34 14.43 12.09 -9.05
C THR A 34 13.88 10.76 -9.56
N ALA A 35 12.95 10.10 -8.87
CA ALA A 35 12.41 8.84 -9.38
C ALA A 35 11.58 9.08 -10.64
N SER A 36 11.82 8.25 -11.66
CA SER A 36 10.99 8.22 -12.86
C SER A 36 9.57 7.76 -12.51
N ILE A 37 8.61 8.06 -13.40
CA ILE A 37 7.22 7.60 -13.28
C ILE A 37 7.15 6.07 -13.11
N ALA A 38 7.91 5.34 -13.93
CA ALA A 38 7.93 3.88 -13.91
C ALA A 38 8.48 3.30 -12.59
N GLU A 39 9.53 3.90 -12.04
CA GLU A 39 10.09 3.48 -10.74
C GLU A 39 9.11 3.76 -9.60
N LEU A 40 8.48 4.94 -9.59
CA LEU A 40 7.53 5.31 -8.56
C LEU A 40 6.28 4.42 -8.58
N GLU A 41 5.76 4.12 -9.78
CA GLU A 41 4.67 3.17 -9.96
C GLU A 41 5.06 1.77 -9.45
N SER A 42 6.25 1.29 -9.84
CA SER A 42 6.77 -0.02 -9.42
C SER A 42 6.94 -0.12 -7.90
N GLN A 43 7.34 0.98 -7.24
CA GLN A 43 7.44 1.02 -5.78
C GLN A 43 6.07 0.83 -5.11
N PHE A 44 5.01 1.48 -5.59
CA PHE A 44 3.66 1.26 -5.04
C PHE A 44 3.16 -0.16 -5.31
N GLN A 45 3.40 -0.69 -6.50
CA GLN A 45 3.08 -2.07 -6.85
C GLN A 45 3.84 -3.09 -5.98
N ALA A 46 5.07 -2.79 -5.59
CA ALA A 46 5.86 -3.62 -4.68
C ALA A 46 5.31 -3.55 -3.24
N VAL A 47 5.03 -2.34 -2.73
CA VAL A 47 4.42 -2.18 -1.41
C VAL A 47 3.08 -2.90 -1.33
N ARG A 48 2.22 -2.77 -2.35
CA ARG A 48 0.95 -3.49 -2.45
C ARG A 48 1.12 -5.00 -2.26
N ARG A 49 2.11 -5.60 -2.92
CA ARG A 49 2.40 -7.04 -2.80
C ARG A 49 2.91 -7.42 -1.42
N LEU A 50 3.70 -6.55 -0.78
CA LEU A 50 4.21 -6.79 0.57
C LEU A 50 3.07 -6.72 1.60
N VAL A 51 2.19 -5.73 1.51
CA VAL A 51 1.07 -5.55 2.45
C VAL A 51 -0.07 -6.54 2.22
N ALA A 52 -0.12 -7.22 1.08
CA ALA A 52 -1.03 -8.34 0.87
C ALA A 52 -0.74 -9.53 1.81
N SER A 53 0.51 -9.66 2.29
CA SER A 53 0.88 -10.66 3.29
C SER A 53 0.44 -10.27 4.70
N LYS A 54 0.20 -11.24 5.58
CA LYS A 54 -0.12 -11.01 6.99
C LYS A 54 0.89 -10.08 7.70
N ALA A 55 2.18 -10.35 7.50
CA ALA A 55 3.26 -9.54 8.06
C ALA A 55 3.20 -8.09 7.58
N GLY A 56 3.11 -7.87 6.26
CA GLY A 56 3.08 -6.52 5.71
C GLY A 56 1.81 -5.75 6.06
N PHE A 57 0.66 -6.42 6.13
CA PHE A 57 -0.61 -5.82 6.53
C PHE A 57 -0.56 -5.30 7.98
N LEU A 58 -0.02 -6.12 8.90
CA LEU A 58 0.20 -5.76 10.30
C LEU A 58 1.24 -4.65 10.46
N ALA A 59 2.30 -4.68 9.63
CA ALA A 59 3.37 -3.71 9.67
C ALA A 59 2.88 -2.27 9.50
N PHE A 60 1.77 -2.03 8.79
CA PHE A 60 1.24 -0.69 8.59
C PHE A 60 1.02 0.08 9.89
N THR A 61 0.50 -0.55 10.95
CA THR A 61 0.28 0.11 12.25
C THR A 61 1.39 -0.16 13.25
N GLN A 62 2.17 -1.22 13.07
CA GLN A 62 3.17 -1.69 14.04
C GLN A 62 4.59 -1.23 13.72
N LEU A 63 4.94 -1.09 12.44
CA LEU A 63 6.27 -0.69 12.03
C LEU A 63 6.45 0.83 12.19
N PRO A 64 7.47 1.29 12.92
CA PRO A 64 7.70 2.71 13.14
C PRO A 64 7.81 3.50 11.82
N LYS A 65 7.18 4.68 11.78
CA LYS A 65 7.17 5.62 10.65
C LYS A 65 6.56 5.11 9.34
N PHE A 66 6.06 3.87 9.26
CA PHE A 66 5.43 3.36 8.03
C PHE A 66 4.31 4.31 7.58
N ARG A 67 3.29 4.54 8.42
CA ARG A 67 2.13 5.38 8.09
C ARG A 67 2.52 6.77 7.60
N GLU A 68 3.41 7.43 8.34
CA GLU A 68 3.88 8.77 8.01
C GLU A 68 4.60 8.80 6.66
N ARG A 69 5.58 7.91 6.44
CA ARG A 69 6.37 7.86 5.21
C ARG A 69 5.51 7.49 3.99
N LEU A 70 4.64 6.49 4.15
CA LEU A 70 3.72 6.11 3.09
C LEU A 70 2.77 7.26 2.75
N GLY A 71 2.18 7.92 3.75
CA GLY A 71 1.28 9.05 3.54
C GLY A 71 1.94 10.21 2.79
N VAL A 72 3.17 10.59 3.17
CA VAL A 72 3.94 11.62 2.46
C VAL A 72 4.20 11.20 1.00
N LYS A 73 4.62 9.96 0.79
CA LYS A 73 4.94 9.42 -0.53
C LYS A 73 3.71 9.41 -1.44
N VAL A 74 2.55 8.97 -0.94
CA VAL A 74 1.28 8.99 -1.67
C VAL A 74 0.88 10.42 -2.04
N VAL A 75 0.89 11.35 -1.09
CA VAL A 75 0.50 12.75 -1.37
C VAL A 75 1.39 13.38 -2.45
N LYS A 76 2.69 13.10 -2.44
CA LYS A 76 3.60 13.62 -3.47
C LYS A 76 3.43 12.91 -4.81
N ALA A 77 3.18 11.60 -4.81
CA ALA A 77 2.87 10.83 -6.01
C ALA A 77 1.60 11.35 -6.72
N LEU A 78 0.53 11.63 -5.96
CA LEU A 78 -0.72 12.19 -6.49
C LEU A 78 -0.53 13.56 -7.17
N LYS A 79 0.48 14.34 -6.75
CA LYS A 79 0.84 15.63 -7.36
C LYS A 79 1.60 15.50 -8.68
N ARG A 80 2.09 14.30 -9.03
CA ARG A 80 2.74 14.04 -10.32
C ARG A 80 1.75 14.02 -11.50
N ASN A 81 0.43 14.00 -11.21
CA ASN A 81 -0.64 13.99 -12.21
C ASN A 81 -0.43 12.96 -13.33
N ASN A 82 0.03 11.77 -12.92
CA ASN A 82 0.19 10.63 -13.79
C ASN A 82 -0.80 9.54 -13.36
N ASP A 83 -1.62 9.07 -14.30
CA ASP A 83 -2.71 8.14 -14.02
C ASP A 83 -2.20 6.78 -13.52
N GLY A 84 -1.10 6.27 -14.08
CA GLY A 84 -0.50 4.99 -13.67
C GLY A 84 -0.01 5.02 -12.22
N VAL A 85 0.74 6.07 -11.86
CA VAL A 85 1.18 6.30 -10.48
C VAL A 85 0.01 6.54 -9.53
N THR A 86 -0.99 7.31 -9.96
CA THR A 86 -2.19 7.59 -9.18
C THR A 86 -2.94 6.30 -8.87
N HIS A 87 -3.26 5.51 -9.90
CA HIS A 87 -3.89 4.21 -9.78
C HIS A 87 -3.09 3.27 -8.87
N ALA A 88 -1.79 3.08 -9.13
CA ALA A 88 -0.96 2.19 -8.33
C ALA A 88 -0.90 2.61 -6.85
N SER A 89 -0.88 3.92 -6.59
CA SER A 89 -0.91 4.44 -5.21
C SER A 89 -2.24 4.14 -4.51
N ILE A 90 -3.38 4.28 -5.19
CA ILE A 90 -4.72 4.07 -4.61
C ILE A 90 -5.02 2.59 -4.44
N ASP A 91 -4.69 1.75 -5.43
CA ASP A 91 -4.80 0.29 -5.35
C ASP A 91 -3.94 -0.29 -4.21
N MET A 92 -2.75 0.29 -3.95
CA MET A 92 -1.96 -0.06 -2.77
C MET A 92 -2.66 0.30 -1.45
N LEU A 93 -3.32 1.46 -1.36
CA LEU A 93 -4.11 1.81 -0.17
C LEU A 93 -5.31 0.87 0.02
N CYS A 94 -5.94 0.45 -1.08
CA CYS A 94 -7.02 -0.53 -1.04
C CYS A 94 -6.56 -1.86 -0.41
N ALA A 95 -5.37 -2.34 -0.75
CA ALA A 95 -4.78 -3.54 -0.14
C ALA A 95 -4.47 -3.38 1.37
N LEU A 96 -4.38 -2.16 1.88
CA LEU A 96 -4.29 -1.88 3.32
C LEU A 96 -5.65 -1.78 4.01
N MET A 97 -6.73 -1.53 3.26
CA MET A 97 -8.10 -1.46 3.79
C MET A 97 -8.82 -2.81 3.75
N CYS A 98 -8.54 -3.64 2.74
CA CYS A 98 -9.12 -4.97 2.59
C CYS A 98 -7.99 -6.02 2.57
N PRO A 99 -7.84 -6.83 3.64
CA PRO A 99 -6.81 -7.86 3.73
C PRO A 99 -6.89 -8.85 2.56
N MET A 100 -5.73 -9.19 1.99
CA MET A 100 -5.61 -10.15 0.88
C MET A 100 -5.07 -11.52 1.31
N HIS A 101 -5.18 -11.85 2.60
CA HIS A 101 -4.71 -13.10 3.19
C HIS A 101 -5.77 -13.70 4.11
N ASP A 102 -5.72 -15.01 4.29
CA ASP A 102 -6.65 -15.76 5.12
C ASP A 102 -6.46 -15.48 6.62
N ASP A 103 -7.50 -15.72 7.41
CA ASP A 103 -7.50 -15.62 8.88
C ASP A 103 -6.94 -14.29 9.41
N TYR A 104 -7.33 -13.21 8.74
CA TYR A 104 -6.92 -11.86 9.11
C TYR A 104 -7.63 -11.39 10.39
N ASP A 105 -6.96 -10.51 11.14
CA ASP A 105 -7.54 -9.89 12.34
C ASP A 105 -8.42 -8.70 11.94
N LEU A 106 -9.74 -8.81 12.17
CA LEU A 106 -10.71 -7.74 11.95
C LEU A 106 -10.31 -6.45 12.68
N ARG A 107 -9.73 -6.54 13.88
CA ARG A 107 -9.27 -5.37 14.61
C ARG A 107 -8.16 -4.65 13.86
N GLN A 108 -7.22 -5.41 13.26
CA GLN A 108 -6.16 -4.84 12.46
C GLN A 108 -6.70 -4.17 11.20
N GLU A 109 -7.67 -4.79 10.51
CA GLU A 109 -8.36 -4.17 9.36
C GLU A 109 -8.94 -2.80 9.74
N GLN A 110 -9.69 -2.74 10.84
CA GLN A 110 -10.30 -1.49 11.31
C GLN A 110 -9.26 -0.43 11.70
N LEU A 111 -8.14 -0.82 12.31
CA LEU A 111 -7.03 0.09 12.61
C LEU A 111 -6.38 0.67 11.35
N ASN A 112 -6.23 -0.15 10.31
CA ASN A 112 -5.70 0.31 9.02
C ASN A 112 -6.68 1.30 8.37
N LYS A 113 -7.98 0.95 8.28
CA LYS A 113 -9.04 1.82 7.76
C LYS A 113 -9.08 3.16 8.49
N ALA A 114 -9.13 3.13 9.82
CA ALA A 114 -9.14 4.35 10.64
C ALA A 114 -7.90 5.22 10.41
N SER A 115 -6.72 4.61 10.26
CA SER A 115 -5.48 5.35 9.96
C SER A 115 -5.53 6.02 8.58
N LEU A 116 -6.03 5.33 7.56
CA LEU A 116 -6.11 5.82 6.18
C LEU A 116 -7.17 6.91 5.99
N LEU A 117 -8.30 6.79 6.68
CA LEU A 117 -9.45 7.70 6.58
C LEU A 117 -9.35 8.91 7.53
N SER A 118 -8.29 8.99 8.34
CA SER A 118 -8.14 10.02 9.38
C SER A 118 -8.01 11.47 8.85
N SER A 119 -7.59 11.65 7.59
CA SER A 119 -7.30 12.97 7.02
C SER A 119 -8.40 13.42 6.05
N LYS A 120 -9.29 14.29 6.53
CA LYS A 120 -10.37 14.88 5.70
C LYS A 120 -9.82 15.51 4.41
N LYS A 121 -8.76 16.30 4.51
CA LYS A 121 -8.12 16.96 3.37
C LYS A 121 -7.60 15.96 2.33
N PHE A 122 -7.06 14.83 2.78
CA PHE A 122 -6.62 13.78 1.87
C PHE A 122 -7.80 13.16 1.12
N LEU A 123 -8.90 12.86 1.83
CA LEU A 123 -10.13 12.33 1.24
C LEU A 123 -10.75 13.30 0.23
N GLU A 124 -10.81 14.59 0.57
CA GLU A 124 -11.28 15.64 -0.35
C GLU A 124 -10.46 15.66 -1.65
N ASN A 125 -9.13 15.55 -1.58
CA ASN A 125 -8.28 15.49 -2.78
C ASN A 125 -8.54 14.23 -3.64
N LEU A 126 -8.84 13.08 -3.03
CA LEU A 126 -9.18 11.86 -3.76
C LEU A 126 -10.52 12.01 -4.51
N LEU A 127 -11.51 12.62 -3.86
CA LEU A 127 -12.82 12.90 -4.46
C LEU A 127 -12.73 13.95 -5.57
N GLU A 128 -11.88 14.96 -5.44
CA GLU A 128 -11.61 15.92 -6.50
C GLU A 128 -11.06 15.22 -7.74
N LYS A 129 -10.05 14.34 -7.58
CA LYS A 129 -9.51 13.54 -8.69
C LYS A 129 -10.56 12.63 -9.32
N PHE A 130 -11.40 11.99 -8.50
CA PHE A 130 -12.52 11.19 -9.00
C PHE A 130 -13.42 12.02 -9.92
N ASN A 131 -13.88 13.18 -9.44
CA ASN A 131 -14.78 14.06 -10.19
C ASN A 131 -14.13 14.55 -11.50
N SER A 132 -12.86 14.97 -11.47
CA SER A 132 -12.16 15.41 -12.68
C SER A 132 -12.06 14.30 -13.73
N HIS A 133 -11.70 13.07 -13.34
CA HIS A 133 -11.61 11.96 -14.29
C HIS A 133 -12.97 11.56 -14.86
N VAL A 134 -14.03 11.59 -14.04
CA VAL A 134 -15.41 11.34 -14.49
C VAL A 134 -15.86 12.41 -15.49
N GLU A 135 -15.65 13.69 -15.18
CA GLU A 135 -16.04 14.82 -16.04
C GLU A 135 -15.32 14.77 -17.39
N TYR A 136 -14.03 14.43 -17.41
CA TYR A 136 -13.25 14.35 -18.64
C TYR A 136 -13.37 13.00 -19.37
N GLY A 137 -14.01 12.00 -18.77
CA GLY A 137 -14.08 10.65 -19.34
C GLY A 137 -12.70 9.97 -19.48
N THR A 138 -11.80 10.20 -18.52
CA THR A 138 -10.41 9.67 -18.52
C THR A 138 -10.13 8.81 -17.30
N GLY A 139 -8.93 8.21 -17.20
CA GLY A 139 -8.47 7.60 -15.96
C GLY A 139 -9.34 6.44 -15.46
N ALA A 140 -9.87 5.58 -16.35
CA ALA A 140 -10.78 4.50 -15.97
C ALA A 140 -10.26 3.61 -14.83
N LEU A 141 -8.96 3.29 -14.82
CA LEU A 141 -8.34 2.52 -13.73
C LEU A 141 -8.27 3.33 -12.42
N VAL A 142 -7.99 4.64 -12.50
CA VAL A 142 -8.03 5.54 -11.34
C VAL A 142 -9.44 5.57 -10.75
N ILE A 143 -10.47 5.75 -11.58
CA ILE A 143 -11.87 5.71 -11.17
C ILE A 143 -12.20 4.38 -10.50
N SER A 144 -11.84 3.24 -11.12
CA SER A 144 -12.09 1.91 -10.56
C SER A 144 -11.48 1.76 -9.16
N SER A 145 -10.20 2.11 -9.00
CA SER A 145 -9.51 2.00 -7.71
C SER A 145 -10.07 2.96 -6.65
N LEU A 146 -10.59 4.13 -7.04
CA LEU A 146 -11.25 5.07 -6.14
C LEU A 146 -12.61 4.54 -5.69
N LEU A 147 -13.36 3.87 -6.56
CA LEU A 147 -14.60 3.20 -6.18
C LEU A 147 -14.32 2.08 -5.17
N ASP A 148 -13.32 1.24 -5.41
CA ASP A 148 -12.89 0.21 -4.45
C ASP A 148 -12.51 0.83 -3.10
N PHE A 149 -11.71 1.90 -3.12
CA PHE A 149 -11.33 2.64 -1.91
C PHE A 149 -12.55 3.13 -1.12
N LEU A 150 -13.54 3.72 -1.81
CA LEU A 150 -14.79 4.18 -1.20
C LEU A 150 -15.63 3.02 -0.68
N THR A 151 -15.72 1.91 -1.41
CA THR A 151 -16.41 0.69 -0.98
C THR A 151 -15.78 0.12 0.28
N PHE A 152 -14.46 0.09 0.38
CA PHE A 152 -13.76 -0.42 1.57
C PHE A 152 -13.82 0.55 2.76
N ALA A 153 -14.15 1.82 2.54
CA ALA A 153 -14.32 2.80 3.59
C ALA A 153 -15.66 2.65 4.36
N LEU A 154 -16.65 1.99 3.75
CA LEU A 154 -17.95 1.68 4.35
C LEU A 154 -17.86 0.47 5.30
#